data_AF-A0AAV1W2C1-F1
#
_entry.id   AF-A0AAV1W2C1-F1
#
_cell.length_a   1.000
_cell.length_b   1.000
_cell.length_c   1.000
_cell.angle_alpha   90.00
_cell.angle_beta   90.00
_cell.angle_gamma   90.00
#
_symmetry.space_group_name_H-M   'P 1'
#
loop_
_entity.id
_entity.type
_entity.pdbx_description
1 polymer ?
#
loop_
_entity_poly.entity_id
_entity_poly.type
_entity_poly.pdbx_seq_one_letter_code
_entity_poly.pdbx_strand_id
1 'polypeptide(L)'
;MLIIPIVRNSAGATIAYQAGLNVAEEVDDFEPLKIRGLILRQPFFGGTKRSESELRLMNNKVMPLCVTDMMWDLALPIGANRDHEYCNLFVGNAPKKLYKIKELGI
;
A
#
# COMPACT_ATOMS: atom_id res chain seq x y z
N MET A 1 -13.34 -23.57 -7.66
CA MET A 1 -13.24 -22.13 -7.31
C MET A 1 -12.23 -22.01 -6.20
N LEU A 2 -11.08 -21.38 -6.47
CA LEU A 2 -10.01 -21.22 -5.48
C LEU A 2 -10.16 -19.85 -4.83
N ILE A 3 -10.42 -19.84 -3.52
CA ILE A 3 -10.58 -18.61 -2.74
C ILE A 3 -9.35 -18.44 -1.87
N ILE A 4 -8.63 -17.34 -2.03
CA ILE A 4 -7.39 -17.08 -1.26
C ILE A 4 -7.32 -15.63 -0.76
N PRO A 5 -6.88 -15.40 0.49
CA PRO A 5 -6.51 -14.06 0.95
C PRO A 5 -5.05 -13.74 0.58
N ILE A 6 -4.74 -12.44 0.37
CA ILE A 6 -3.36 -11.97 0.26
C ILE A 6 -2.89 -11.49 1.63
N VAL A 7 -1.88 -12.15 2.19
CA VAL A 7 -1.32 -11.83 3.51
C VAL A 7 0.13 -11.39 3.36
N ARG A 8 0.45 -10.14 3.73
CA ARG A 8 1.82 -9.60 3.66
C ARG A 8 2.10 -8.61 4.80
N ASN A 9 3.38 -8.22 4.95
CA ASN A 9 3.86 -7.34 6.00
C ASN A 9 4.71 -6.19 5.44
N SER A 10 4.71 -5.01 6.08
CA SER A 10 5.57 -3.86 5.71
C SER A 10 5.41 -3.46 4.23
N ALA A 11 6.51 -3.26 3.49
CA ALA A 11 6.49 -2.99 2.06
C ALA A 11 5.72 -4.06 1.26
N GLY A 12 5.76 -5.33 1.69
CA GLY A 12 4.97 -6.39 1.08
C GLY A 12 3.46 -6.18 1.25
N ALA A 13 3.01 -5.57 2.35
CA ALA A 13 1.62 -5.22 2.55
C ALA A 13 1.21 -4.02 1.67
N THR A 14 2.10 -3.07 1.41
CA THR A 14 1.89 -2.01 0.42
C THR A 14 1.74 -2.57 -0.99
N ILE A 15 2.57 -3.55 -1.36
CA ILE A 15 2.46 -4.27 -2.65
C ILE A 15 1.15 -5.06 -2.72
N ALA A 16 0.80 -5.80 -1.68
CA ALA A 16 -0.46 -6.56 -1.62
C ALA A 16 -1.68 -5.64 -1.75
N TYR A 17 -1.61 -4.45 -1.12
CA TYR A 17 -2.62 -3.43 -1.24
C TYR A 17 -2.77 -2.96 -2.70
N GLN A 18 -1.68 -2.58 -3.36
CA GLN A 18 -1.73 -2.15 -4.76
C GLN A 18 -2.23 -3.27 -5.69
N ALA A 19 -1.78 -4.50 -5.48
CA ALA A 19 -2.25 -5.66 -6.23
C ALA A 19 -3.76 -5.89 -6.04
N GLY A 20 -4.26 -5.76 -4.80
CA GLY A 20 -5.69 -5.86 -4.52
C GLY A 20 -6.52 -4.76 -5.18
N LEU A 21 -6.02 -3.53 -5.27
CA LEU A 21 -6.68 -2.45 -6.01
C LEU A 21 -6.77 -2.78 -7.51
N ASN A 22 -5.69 -3.30 -8.10
CA ASN A 22 -5.67 -3.67 -9.52
C ASN A 22 -6.60 -4.85 -9.79
N VAL A 23 -6.60 -5.88 -8.93
CA VAL A 23 -7.54 -7.02 -9.04
C VAL A 23 -8.98 -6.54 -8.93
N ALA A 24 -9.28 -5.60 -8.03
CA ALA A 24 -10.63 -5.04 -7.92
C ALA A 24 -11.06 -4.27 -9.18
N GLU A 25 -10.12 -3.78 -9.99
CA GLU A 25 -10.41 -3.15 -11.28
C GLU A 25 -10.72 -4.17 -12.38
N GLU A 26 -10.05 -5.33 -12.34
CA GLU A 26 -10.02 -6.35 -13.40
C GLU A 26 -10.53 -7.72 -12.91
N VAL A 27 -11.49 -7.77 -11.98
CA VAL A 27 -11.92 -9.01 -11.28
C VAL A 27 -12.24 -10.16 -12.23
N ASP A 28 -12.89 -9.86 -13.36
CA ASP A 28 -13.32 -10.86 -14.33
C ASP A 28 -12.14 -11.56 -15.02
N ASP A 29 -11.00 -10.89 -15.15
CA ASP A 29 -9.78 -11.43 -15.77
C ASP A 29 -9.08 -12.47 -14.88
N PHE A 30 -9.43 -12.53 -13.59
CA PHE A 30 -8.84 -13.47 -12.63
C PHE A 30 -9.64 -14.77 -12.47
N GLU A 31 -10.80 -14.96 -13.10
CA GLU A 31 -11.53 -16.24 -12.99
C GLU A 31 -10.67 -17.43 -13.48
N PRO A 32 -10.66 -18.59 -12.76
CA PRO A 32 -11.54 -18.97 -11.65
C PRO A 32 -11.01 -18.62 -10.24
N LEU A 33 -9.97 -17.79 -10.15
CA LEU A 33 -9.35 -17.35 -8.90
C LEU A 33 -10.15 -16.19 -8.29
N LYS A 34 -10.56 -16.33 -7.03
CA LYS A 34 -11.27 -15.28 -6.31
C LYS A 34 -10.49 -14.83 -5.09
N ILE A 35 -9.99 -13.61 -5.15
CA ILE A 35 -9.44 -12.93 -3.96
C ILE A 35 -10.62 -12.41 -3.14
N ARG A 36 -10.63 -12.68 -1.83
CA ARG A 36 -11.74 -12.35 -0.90
C ARG A 36 -11.25 -11.65 0.38
N GLY A 37 -10.02 -11.16 0.37
CA GLY A 37 -9.38 -10.67 1.57
C GLY A 37 -7.99 -10.10 1.32
N LEU A 38 -7.72 -8.91 1.84
CA LEU A 38 -6.38 -8.40 2.10
C LEU A 38 -6.10 -8.38 3.61
N ILE A 39 -5.06 -9.07 4.05
CA ILE A 39 -4.55 -9.00 5.43
C ILE A 39 -3.21 -8.26 5.41
N LEU A 40 -3.26 -6.99 5.75
CA LEU A 40 -2.12 -6.07 5.68
C LEU A 40 -1.53 -5.84 7.07
N ARG A 41 -0.39 -6.47 7.37
CA ARG A 41 0.30 -6.25 8.63
C ARG A 41 1.26 -5.07 8.50
N GLN A 42 1.07 -4.04 9.31
CA GLN A 42 1.94 -2.84 9.39
C GLN A 42 2.35 -2.34 7.99
N PRO A 43 1.38 -2.03 7.10
CA PRO A 43 1.70 -1.63 5.75
C PRO A 43 2.59 -0.37 5.74
N PHE A 44 3.57 -0.37 4.85
CA PHE A 44 4.55 0.70 4.77
C PHE A 44 4.04 1.77 3.81
N PHE A 45 3.41 2.79 4.39
CA PHE A 45 2.95 3.99 3.69
C PHE A 45 3.77 5.20 4.11
N GLY A 46 3.71 6.25 3.30
CA GLY A 46 4.37 7.52 3.56
C GLY A 46 3.62 8.70 2.95
N GLY A 47 4.31 9.83 2.92
CA GLY A 47 3.82 11.09 2.38
C GLY A 47 4.91 12.15 2.49
N THR A 48 4.78 13.25 1.74
CA THR A 48 5.71 14.37 1.91
C THR A 48 5.53 15.04 3.27
N LYS A 49 4.27 15.21 3.69
CA LYS A 49 3.90 15.72 5.02
C LYS A 49 4.13 14.65 6.08
N ARG A 50 4.91 14.99 7.11
CA ARG A 50 5.16 14.10 8.25
C ARG A 50 3.92 13.93 9.12
N SER A 51 3.66 12.69 9.48
CA SER A 51 2.71 12.34 10.54
C SER A 51 3.31 12.59 11.93
N GLU A 52 2.45 12.67 12.95
CA GLU A 52 2.88 12.83 14.33
C GLU A 52 3.70 11.63 14.83
N SER A 53 3.38 10.42 14.37
CA SER A 53 4.13 9.20 14.73
C SER A 53 5.54 9.21 14.16
N GLU A 54 5.72 9.65 12.91
CA GLU A 54 7.05 9.81 12.30
C GLU A 54 7.91 10.83 13.05
N LEU A 55 7.35 11.97 13.43
CA LEU A 55 8.07 13.00 14.19
C LEU A 55 8.45 12.49 15.59
N ARG A 56 7.51 11.85 16.29
CA ARG A 56 7.76 11.26 17.61
C ARG A 56 8.81 10.15 17.58
N LEU A 57 8.89 9.40 16.48
CA LEU A 57 9.80 8.27 16.30
C LEU A 57 10.97 8.57 15.37
N MET A 58 11.29 9.86 15.15
CA MET A 58 12.29 10.26 14.15
C MET A 58 13.67 9.60 14.36
N ASN A 59 14.04 9.35 15.62
CA ASN A 59 15.29 8.72 16.04
C ASN A 59 15.11 7.25 16.46
N ASN A 60 14.10 6.56 15.94
CA ASN A 60 13.89 5.14 16.21
C ASN A 60 15.15 4.34 15.83
N LYS A 61 15.57 3.42 16.72
CA LYS A 61 16.83 2.67 16.55
C LYS A 61 16.82 1.67 15.39
N VAL A 62 15.63 1.25 14.96
CA VAL A 62 15.44 0.25 13.90
C VAL A 62 15.05 0.93 12.59
N MET A 63 14.16 1.92 12.66
CA MET A 63 13.60 2.58 11.48
C MET A 63 13.53 4.11 11.69
N PRO A 64 14.68 4.80 11.71
CA PRO A 64 14.69 6.26 11.81
C PRO A 64 14.16 6.91 10.53
N LEU A 65 13.80 8.18 10.62
CA LEU A 65 13.13 8.90 9.53
C LEU A 65 13.97 8.96 8.25
N CYS A 66 15.30 9.09 8.36
CA CYS A 66 16.20 9.11 7.21
C CYS A 66 16.21 7.78 6.44
N VAL A 67 16.01 6.65 7.14
CA VAL A 67 15.95 5.33 6.52
C VAL A 67 14.64 5.17 5.77
N THR A 68 13.51 5.63 6.33
CA THR A 68 12.22 5.57 5.61
C THR A 68 12.23 6.47 4.37
N ASP A 69 12.86 7.64 4.46
CA ASP A 69 13.03 8.53 3.32
C ASP A 69 13.87 7.87 2.21
N MET A 70 15.00 7.26 2.56
CA MET A 70 15.86 6.56 1.61
C MET A 70 15.16 5.35 0.97
N MET A 71 14.38 4.59 1.74
CA MET A 71 13.59 3.47 1.19
C MET A 71 12.60 3.94 0.12
N TRP A 72 11.95 5.09 0.32
CA TRP A 72 11.03 5.63 -0.67
C TRP A 72 11.75 6.21 -1.89
N ASP A 73 12.89 6.88 -1.69
CA ASP A 73 13.70 7.42 -2.80
C ASP A 73 14.16 6.31 -3.75
N LEU A 74 14.52 5.13 -3.21
CA LEU A 74 14.92 3.97 -4.00
C LEU A 74 13.75 3.21 -4.64
N ALA A 75 12.56 3.26 -4.04
CA ALA A 75 11.40 2.48 -4.49
C ALA A 75 10.52 3.23 -5.50
N LEU A 76 10.52 4.56 -5.47
CA LEU A 76 9.67 5.39 -6.31
C LEU A 76 10.29 5.64 -7.69
N PRO A 77 9.46 5.94 -8.71
CA PRO A 77 9.97 6.38 -10.01
C PRO A 77 10.90 7.58 -9.88
N ILE A 78 11.91 7.66 -10.74
CA ILE A 78 12.87 8.77 -10.77
C ILE A 78 12.10 10.10 -10.93
N GLY A 79 12.33 11.04 -10.01
CA GLY A 79 11.68 12.35 -9.99
C GLY A 79 10.32 12.39 -9.27
N ALA A 80 9.78 11.25 -8.86
CA ALA A 80 8.59 11.20 -8.01
C ALA A 80 8.94 11.57 -6.57
N ASN A 81 8.03 12.30 -5.91
CA ASN A 81 8.11 12.54 -4.47
C ASN A 81 7.21 11.55 -3.71
N ARG A 82 7.20 11.64 -2.37
CA ARG A 82 6.44 10.72 -1.52
C ARG A 82 4.92 10.92 -1.52
N ASP A 83 4.40 11.88 -2.27
CA ASP A 83 2.97 11.97 -2.58
C ASP A 83 2.62 11.25 -3.89
N HIS A 84 3.48 10.34 -4.34
CA HIS A 84 3.14 9.35 -5.36
C HIS A 84 2.17 8.29 -4.82
N GLU A 85 1.27 7.76 -5.66
CA GLU A 85 0.22 6.81 -5.26
C GLU A 85 0.73 5.48 -4.67
N TYR A 86 1.97 5.10 -4.98
CA TYR A 86 2.63 3.94 -4.38
C TYR A 86 3.11 4.16 -2.94
N CYS A 87 3.26 5.43 -2.53
CA CYS A 87 3.73 5.82 -1.21
C CYS A 87 2.58 6.29 -0.32
N ASN A 88 1.73 7.19 -0.85
CA ASN A 88 0.69 7.88 -0.10
C ASN A 88 -0.70 7.34 -0.45
N LEU A 89 -1.47 6.96 0.57
CA LEU A 89 -2.82 6.40 0.41
C LEU A 89 -3.90 7.43 0.03
N PHE A 90 -3.64 8.71 0.29
CA PHE A 90 -4.66 9.76 0.20
C PHE A 90 -4.60 10.55 -1.11
N VAL A 91 -3.71 10.16 -2.01
CA VAL A 91 -3.48 10.83 -3.30
C VAL A 91 -4.02 9.99 -4.45
N GLY A 92 -4.26 10.64 -5.58
CA GLY A 92 -4.74 9.98 -6.79
C GLY A 92 -6.11 9.32 -6.60
N ASN A 93 -6.30 8.16 -7.24
CA ASN A 93 -7.57 7.43 -7.21
C ASN A 93 -7.65 6.38 -6.08
N ALA A 94 -6.63 6.23 -5.24
CA ALA A 94 -6.59 5.22 -4.18
C ALA A 94 -7.85 5.21 -3.27
N PRO A 95 -8.39 6.36 -2.81
CA PRO A 95 -9.63 6.38 -2.02
C PRO A 95 -10.85 5.83 -2.76
N LYS A 96 -10.97 6.07 -4.08
CA LYS A 96 -12.08 5.55 -4.89
C LYS A 96 -11.95 4.04 -5.08
N LYS A 97 -10.73 3.56 -5.36
CA LYS A 97 -10.44 2.13 -5.54
C LYS A 97 -10.68 1.32 -4.26
N LEU A 98 -10.45 1.92 -3.08
CA LEU A 98 -10.81 1.34 -1.78
C LEU A 98 -12.30 1.01 -1.63
N TYR A 99 -13.19 1.90 -2.11
CA TYR A 99 -14.63 1.62 -2.09
C TYR A 99 -14.98 0.41 -2.96
N LYS A 100 -14.32 0.28 -4.12
CA LYS A 100 -14.51 -0.86 -5.03
C LYS A 100 -14.08 -2.18 -4.40
N ILE A 101 -12.94 -2.22 -3.71
CA ILE A 101 -12.51 -3.39 -2.90
C ILE A 101 -13.61 -3.81 -1.92
N LYS A 102 -14.18 -2.84 -1.19
CA LYS A 102 -15.23 -3.09 -0.20
C LYS A 102 -16.51 -3.67 -0.83
N GLU A 103 -16.94 -3.15 -1.96
CA GLU A 103 -18.13 -3.63 -2.69
C GLU A 103 -17.96 -5.07 -3.20
N LEU A 104 -16.75 -5.43 -3.61
CA LEU A 104 -16.42 -6.77 -4.13
C LEU A 104 -16.19 -7.81 -3.02
N GLY A 105 -16.13 -7.39 -1.76
CA GLY A 105 -15.80 -8.24 -0.63
C GLY A 105 -14.37 -8.80 -0.69
N ILE A 106 -13.44 -7.98 -1.16
CA ILE A 106 -11.98 -8.18 -1.11
C ILE A 106 -11.42 -7.56 0.18
#